data_AF-A0A377M598-F1
#
_entry.id   AF-A0A377M598-F1
#
_cell.length_a   1.000
_cell.length_b   1.000
_cell.length_c   1.000
_cell.angle_alpha   90.00
_cell.angle_beta   90.00
_cell.angle_gamma   90.00
#
_symmetry.space_group_name_H-M   'P 1'
#
loop_
_entity.id
_entity.type
_entity.pdbx_description
1 polymer ?
#
loop_
_entity_poly.entity_id
_entity_poly.type
_entity_poly.pdbx_seq_one_letter_code
_entity_poly.pdbx_strand_id
1 'polypeptide(L)' 'MTATAQQLEYLKNSIKSIQDYPKPGILFRDVTKLAGRPESVRAQH' A
#
# COMPACT_ATOMS: atom_id res chain seq x y z
N MET A 1 -18.83 -7.12 2.95
CA MET A 1 -18.64 -6.49 1.62
C MET A 1 -17.29 -6.92 1.08
N THR A 2 -17.22 -7.40 -0.16
CA THR A 2 -15.97 -7.80 -0.82
C THR A 2 -15.39 -6.62 -1.62
N ALA A 3 -14.05 -6.51 -1.67
CA ALA A 3 -13.39 -5.51 -2.50
C ALA A 3 -13.56 -5.85 -3.99
N THR A 4 -13.76 -4.83 -4.83
CA THR A 4 -13.85 -4.99 -6.28
C THR A 4 -12.47 -5.20 -6.89
N ALA A 5 -12.42 -5.79 -8.09
CA ALA A 5 -11.16 -5.95 -8.84
C ALA A 5 -10.44 -4.61 -9.05
N GLN A 6 -11.19 -3.54 -9.32
CA GLN A 6 -10.64 -2.20 -9.49
C GLN A 6 -10.00 -1.65 -8.20
N GLN A 7 -10.62 -1.91 -7.04
CA GLN A 7 -10.07 -1.53 -5.74
C GLN A 7 -8.77 -2.31 -5.46
N LEU A 8 -8.72 -3.59 -5.82
CA LEU A 8 -7.52 -4.41 -5.67
C LEU A 8 -6.37 -3.93 -6.57
N GLU A 9 -6.67 -3.56 -7.81
CA GLU A 9 -5.67 -3.01 -8.75
C GLU A 9 -5.12 -1.67 -8.27
N TYR A 10 -6.01 -0.78 -7.78
CA TYR A 10 -5.59 0.48 -7.19
C TYR A 10 -4.66 0.28 -5.99
N LEU A 11 -4.98 -0.67 -5.09
CA LEU A 11 -4.14 -0.98 -3.94
C LEU A 11 -2.76 -1.50 -4.38
N LYS A 12 -2.71 -2.42 -5.34
CA LYS A 12 -1.43 -2.94 -5.89
C LYS A 12 -0.57 -1.81 -6.46
N ASN A 13 -1.17 -0.92 -7.25
CA ASN A 13 -0.46 0.21 -7.87
C ASN A 13 -0.03 1.29 -6.87
N SER A 14 -0.63 1.31 -5.67
CA SER A 14 -0.31 2.29 -4.62
C SER A 14 0.83 1.85 -3.70
N ILE A 15 1.31 0.61 -3.81
CA ILE A 15 2.40 0.07 -2.99
C ILE A 15 3.71 0.13 -3.75
N LYS A 16 4.69 0.89 -3.24
CA LYS A 16 6.02 0.99 -3.84
C LYS A 16 6.93 -0.13 -3.33
N SER A 17 7.71 -0.70 -4.23
CA SER A 17 8.73 -1.70 -3.91
C SER A 17 10.10 -1.04 -3.83
N ILE A 18 10.83 -1.27 -2.74
CA ILE A 18 12.17 -0.71 -2.50
C ILE A 18 13.09 -1.86 -2.12
N GLN A 19 14.09 -2.14 -2.96
CA GLN A 19 15.07 -3.18 -2.68
C GLN A 19 16.12 -2.71 -1.68
N ASP A 20 16.63 -3.64 -0.88
CA ASP A 20 17.75 -3.48 0.06
C ASP A 20 17.52 -2.40 1.13
N TYR A 21 16.26 -2.14 1.49
CA TYR A 21 15.88 -1.19 2.54
C TYR A 21 15.21 -1.89 3.72
N PRO A 22 15.53 -1.53 4.99
CA PRO A 22 16.61 -0.62 5.41
C PRO A 22 18.01 -1.29 5.39
N LYS A 23 18.09 -2.57 5.00
CA LYS A 23 19.34 -3.33 4.90
C LYS A 23 19.30 -4.28 3.68
N PRO A 24 20.47 -4.71 3.18
CA PRO A 24 20.54 -5.62 2.04
C PRO A 24 19.76 -6.92 2.24
N GLY A 25 19.19 -7.43 1.15
CA GLY A 25 18.39 -8.66 1.10
C GLY A 25 16.90 -8.47 1.42
N ILE A 26 16.45 -7.26 1.73
CA ILE A 26 15.03 -6.97 2.02
C ILE A 26 14.37 -6.30 0.83
N LEU A 27 13.18 -6.77 0.45
CA LEU A 27 12.30 -6.07 -0.48
C LEU A 27 11.17 -5.38 0.30
N PHE A 28 11.38 -4.12 0.63
CA PHE A 28 10.47 -3.29 1.42
C PHE A 28 9.26 -2.85 0.60
N ARG A 29 8.07 -2.87 1.22
CA ARG A 29 6.80 -2.41 0.64
C ARG A 29 6.38 -1.12 1.31
N ASP A 30 6.55 0.00 0.62
CA ASP A 30 6.16 1.32 1.11
C ASP A 30 4.68 1.58 0.79
N VAL A 31 3.88 1.72 1.84
CA VAL A 31 2.45 2.01 1.80
C VAL A 31 2.11 3.47 2.11
N THR A 32 3.10 4.36 2.22
CA THR A 32 2.90 5.77 2.60
C THR A 32 2.02 6.50 1.59
N LYS A 33 2.12 6.16 0.30
CA LYS A 33 1.23 6.68 -0.76
C LYS A 33 -0.24 6.29 -0.55
N LEU A 34 -0.49 5.15 0.09
CA LEU A 34 -1.83 4.77 0.51
C LEU A 34 -2.24 5.60 1.74
N ALA A 35 -1.42 5.63 2.80
CA ALA A 35 -1.75 6.28 4.07
C ALA A 35 -1.86 7.82 4.02
N GLY A 36 -1.19 8.49 3.08
CA GLY A 36 -1.18 9.96 2.95
C GLY A 36 -2.42 10.56 2.28
N ARG A 37 -3.45 9.75 2.01
CA ARG A 37 -4.71 10.17 1.38
C ARG A 37 -5.81 10.23 2.45
N PRO A 38 -6.53 11.35 2.62
CA PRO A 38 -7.60 11.45 3.62
C PRO A 38 -8.70 10.37 3.44
N GLU A 39 -8.88 9.85 2.22
CA GLU A 39 -9.82 8.75 1.93
C GLU A 39 -9.34 7.34 2.33
N SER A 40 -8.05 7.14 2.63
CA SER A 40 -7.50 5.79 2.87
C SER A 40 -7.60 5.33 4.32
N VAL A 41 -7.79 6.26 5.27
CA VAL A 41 -8.04 5.94 6.67
C VAL A 41 -9.56 5.78 6.89
N ARG A 42 -10.12 4.69 6.38
CA ARG A 42 -11.38 4.12 6.92
C ARG A 42 -11.03 2.87 7.71
N ALA A 43 -10.24 3.04 8.76
CA ALA A 43 -10.08 2.03 9.80
C ALA A 43 -11.14 2.32 10.87
N GLN A 44 -12.24 1.58 10.77
CA GLN A 44 -13.22 1.22 11.80
C GLN A 44 -12.95 1.81 13.20
N HIS A 45 -13.80 2.75 13.63
CA HIS A 45 -14.28 2.77 15.00
C HIS A 45 -15.55 1.93 15.08
#